data_AF-A0A8I0H3W1-F1
#
_entry.id   AF-A0A8I0H3W1-F1
#
_cell.length_a   1.000
_cell.length_b   1.000
_cell.length_c   1.000
_cell.angle_alpha   90.00
_cell.angle_beta   90.00
_cell.angle_gamma   90.00
#
_symmetry.space_group_name_H-M   'P 1'
#
loop_
_entity.id
_entity.type
_entity.pdbx_description
1 polymer ?
#
loop_
_entity_poly.entity_id
_entity_poly.type
_entity_poly.pdbx_seq_one_letter_code
_entity_poly.pdbx_strand_id
1 'polypeptide(L)'
;PKNLLVRFGTPVAVLLEAAGGVPAGDVKVLNGGPMMGRAMSNLASPVVKGCSGITVLGGAAALRGRESSCIKCAKCVSACPM
;
A
#
# COMPACT_ATOMS: atom_id res chain seq x y z
N PRO A 1 -6.35 -0.09 12.84
CA PRO A 1 -5.92 1.16 12.14
C PRO A 1 -5.57 2.21 13.18
N LYS A 2 -4.51 3.01 12.97
CA LYS A 2 -4.02 3.96 13.97
C LYS A 2 -3.37 5.16 13.28
N ASN A 3 -3.58 6.35 13.84
CA ASN A 3 -2.85 7.56 13.44
C ASN A 3 -1.66 7.74 14.39
N LEU A 4 -0.46 7.91 13.83
CA LEU A 4 0.79 8.02 14.58
C LEU A 4 1.53 9.29 14.15
N LEU A 5 1.99 10.07 15.12
CA LEU A 5 2.91 11.18 14.87
C LEU A 5 4.34 10.63 14.85
N VAL A 6 4.99 10.62 13.69
CA VAL A 6 6.29 9.99 13.50
C VAL A 6 7.29 10.94 12.83
N ARG A 7 8.58 10.73 13.09
CA ARG A 7 9.66 11.51 12.47
C ARG A 7 9.93 11.00 11.06
N PHE A 8 10.33 11.90 10.15
CA PHE A 8 10.92 11.46 8.88
C PHE A 8 12.14 10.60 9.14
N GLY A 9 12.32 9.56 8.31
CA GLY A 9 13.37 8.55 8.50
C GLY A 9 12.93 7.34 9.31
N THR A 10 11.80 7.41 10.05
CA THR A 10 11.30 6.24 10.82
C THR A 10 11.01 5.09 9.85
N PRO A 11 11.54 3.88 10.07
CA PRO A 11 11.25 2.73 9.22
C PRO A 11 9.77 2.36 9.26
N VAL A 12 9.19 1.98 8.12
CA VAL A 12 7.78 1.58 8.05
C VAL A 12 7.48 0.34 8.91
N ALA A 13 8.44 -0.58 9.05
CA ALA A 13 8.32 -1.75 9.93
C ALA A 13 7.92 -1.36 11.37
N VAL A 14 8.54 -0.31 11.92
CA VAL A 14 8.25 0.18 13.28
C VAL A 14 6.82 0.71 13.38
N LEU A 15 6.30 1.33 12.31
CA LEU A 15 4.91 1.80 12.28
C LEU A 15 3.92 0.63 12.26
N LEU A 16 4.25 -0.42 11.50
CA LEU A 16 3.42 -1.62 11.42
C LEU A 16 3.35 -2.31 12.79
N GLU A 17 4.49 -2.48 13.46
CA GLU A 17 4.54 -3.01 14.83
C GLU A 17 3.73 -2.15 15.81
N ALA A 18 3.93 -0.82 15.80
CA ALA A 18 3.18 0.11 16.64
C ALA A 18 1.66 0.15 16.37
N ALA A 19 1.24 -0.34 15.19
CA ALA A 19 -0.15 -0.48 14.79
C ALA A 19 -0.76 -1.87 15.09
N GLY A 20 0.01 -2.81 15.65
CA GLY A 20 -0.43 -4.16 15.99
C GLY A 20 0.10 -5.26 15.07
N GLY A 21 1.11 -4.95 14.25
CA GLY A 21 1.74 -5.90 13.34
C GLY A 21 1.01 -6.09 12.02
N VAL A 22 1.49 -7.08 11.26
CA VAL A 22 0.93 -7.46 9.97
C VAL A 22 0.12 -8.75 10.14
N PRO A 23 -1.11 -8.84 9.62
CA PRO A 23 -1.90 -10.07 9.70
C PRO A 23 -1.19 -11.24 9.00
N ALA A 24 -1.47 -12.47 9.44
CA ALA A 24 -0.90 -13.67 8.84
C ALA A 24 -1.49 -13.95 7.44
N GLY A 25 -0.69 -14.55 6.56
CA GLY A 25 -1.08 -14.95 5.20
C GLY A 25 -0.55 -14.01 4.10
N ASP A 26 -1.22 -13.99 2.95
CA ASP A 26 -0.87 -13.10 1.84
C ASP A 26 -1.18 -11.65 2.19
N VAL A 27 -0.13 -10.82 2.23
CA VAL A 27 -0.25 -9.41 2.57
C VAL A 27 0.48 -8.52 1.58
N LYS A 28 -0.15 -7.41 1.24
CA LYS A 28 0.42 -6.34 0.42
C LYS A 28 0.42 -5.05 1.23
N VAL A 29 1.62 -4.56 1.51
CA VAL A 29 1.82 -3.25 2.15
C VAL A 29 2.00 -2.19 1.08
N LEU A 30 1.21 -1.14 1.16
CA LEU A 30 1.18 -0.03 0.23
C LEU A 30 1.56 1.27 0.95
N ASN A 31 2.40 2.07 0.31
CA ASN A 31 2.58 3.46 0.65
C ASN A 31 1.55 4.30 -0.12
N GLY A 32 0.56 4.80 0.59
CA GLY A 32 -0.63 5.47 0.07
C GLY A 32 -1.90 4.64 0.25
N GLY A 33 -2.93 4.95 -0.54
CA GLY A 33 -4.23 4.29 -0.48
C GLY A 33 -4.31 2.94 -1.22
N PRO A 34 -5.42 2.19 -1.10
CA PRO A 34 -5.57 0.86 -1.68
C PRO A 34 -5.52 0.81 -3.22
N MET A 35 -5.88 1.90 -3.89
CA MET A 35 -5.98 1.97 -5.35
C MET A 35 -4.73 2.55 -6.02
N MET A 36 -4.18 3.63 -5.45
CA MET A 36 -3.05 4.39 -6.02
C MET A 36 -1.75 4.23 -5.23
N GLY A 37 -1.79 3.53 -4.10
CA GLY A 37 -0.62 3.32 -3.26
C GLY A 37 0.41 2.45 -3.95
N ARG A 38 1.69 2.77 -3.73
CA ARG A 38 2.80 1.98 -4.27
C ARG A 38 3.09 0.82 -3.35
N ALA A 39 3.16 -0.39 -3.92
CA ALA A 39 3.58 -1.56 -3.17
C ALA A 39 5.02 -1.38 -2.66
N MET A 40 5.21 -1.60 -1.36
CA MET A 40 6.50 -1.50 -0.72
C MET A 40 7.23 -2.84 -0.88
N SER A 41 8.39 -2.82 -1.54
CA SER A 41 9.28 -3.97 -1.65
C SER A 41 10.14 -4.17 -0.40
N ASN A 42 10.38 -3.11 0.37
CA ASN A 42 11.18 -3.13 1.58
C ASN A 42 10.46 -2.37 2.71
N LEU A 43 10.18 -3.07 3.81
CA LEU A 43 9.53 -2.48 4.99
C LEU A 43 10.49 -1.68 5.88
N ALA A 44 11.80 -1.85 5.71
CA ALA A 44 12.81 -1.01 6.35
C ALA A 44 12.94 0.38 5.70
N SER A 45 12.24 0.62 4.58
CA SER A 45 12.26 1.94 3.93
C SER A 45 11.74 3.04 4.87
N PRO A 46 12.36 4.23 4.85
CA PRO A 46 12.01 5.30 5.74
C PRO A 46 10.69 5.98 5.35
N VAL A 47 9.99 6.51 6.34
CA VAL A 47 8.89 7.44 6.13
C VAL A 47 9.44 8.77 5.62
N VAL A 48 8.94 9.20 4.47
CA VAL A 48 9.32 10.45 3.79
C VAL A 48 8.10 11.34 3.60
N LYS A 49 8.29 12.59 3.18
CA LYS A 49 7.19 13.55 2.98
C LYS A 49 6.08 13.06 2.03
N GLY A 50 6.45 12.21 1.07
CA GLY A 50 5.54 11.58 0.11
C GLY A 50 4.70 10.43 0.69
N CYS A 51 4.96 9.99 1.91
CA CYS A 51 4.12 9.01 2.59
C CYS A 51 2.83 9.69 3.09
N SER A 52 1.70 9.46 2.41
CA SER A 52 0.39 9.92 2.87
C SER A 52 -0.26 8.97 3.89
N GLY A 53 0.14 7.70 3.88
CA GLY A 53 -0.34 6.67 4.79
C GLY A 53 0.23 5.31 4.43
N ILE A 54 0.14 4.34 5.33
CA ILE A 54 0.53 2.95 5.06
C ILE A 54 -0.73 2.10 5.08
N THR A 55 -1.08 1.51 3.95
CA THR A 55 -2.25 0.64 3.80
C THR A 55 -1.79 -0.80 3.73
N VAL A 56 -2.41 -1.67 4.53
CA VAL A 56 -2.14 -3.11 4.54
C VAL A 56 -3.37 -3.82 3.99
N LEU A 57 -3.21 -4.53 2.88
CA LEU A 57 -4.24 -5.37 2.28
C LEU A 57 -3.90 -6.83 2.57
N GLY A 58 -4.84 -7.58 3.16
CA GLY A 58 -4.69 -9.00 3.44
C GLY A 58 -5.56 -9.90 2.55
N GLY A 59 -5.20 -11.18 2.47
CA GLY A 59 -6.00 -12.23 1.83
C GLY A 59 -6.28 -11.94 0.35
N ALA A 60 -7.52 -12.15 -0.08
CA ALA A 60 -7.91 -11.95 -1.49
C ALA A 60 -7.65 -10.52 -2.01
N ALA A 61 -7.68 -9.50 -1.15
CA ALA A 61 -7.40 -8.12 -1.53
C ALA A 61 -5.89 -7.86 -1.76
N ALA A 62 -5.01 -8.69 -1.21
CA ALA A 62 -3.59 -8.64 -1.50
C ALA A 62 -3.27 -9.18 -2.90
N LEU A 63 -4.11 -10.07 -3.42
CA LEU A 63 -3.94 -10.71 -4.72
C LEU A 63 -4.49 -9.84 -5.86
N ARG A 64 -4.04 -10.10 -7.09
CA ARG A 64 -4.70 -9.52 -8.27
C ARG A 64 -6.01 -10.27 -8.48
N GLY A 65 -7.12 -9.57 -8.27
CA GLY A 65 -8.45 -10.09 -8.56
C GLY A 65 -8.72 -10.18 -10.06
N ARG A 66 -9.86 -10.80 -10.39
CA ARG A 66 -10.42 -10.76 -11.74
C ARG A 66 -10.80 -9.34 -12.13
N GLU A 67 -10.84 -9.11 -13.42
CA GLU A 67 -11.31 -7.86 -14.01
C GLU A 67 -12.75 -7.58 -13.55
N SER A 68 -13.01 -6.33 -13.16
CA SER A 68 -14.31 -5.84 -12.70
C SER A 68 -14.77 -4.67 -13.57
N SER A 69 -15.95 -4.13 -13.26
CA SER A 69 -16.49 -2.94 -13.93
C SER A 69 -15.48 -1.79 -13.99
N CYS A 70 -15.44 -1.09 -15.13
CA CYS A 70 -14.51 0.01 -15.37
C CYS A 70 -14.74 1.19 -14.41
N ILE A 71 -13.68 1.59 -13.70
CA ILE A 71 -13.69 2.74 -12.77
C ILE A 71 -13.11 4.02 -13.38
N LYS A 72 -12.89 4.05 -14.71
CA LYS A 72 -12.33 5.20 -15.44
C LYS A 72 -10.96 5.69 -14.91
N CYS A 73 -10.09 4.76 -14.48
CA CYS A 73 -8.75 5.08 -13.96
C CYS A 73 -7.67 5.38 -15.03
N ALA A 74 -8.05 5.42 -16.32
CA ALA A 74 -7.16 5.60 -17.47
C ALA A 74 -6.03 4.56 -17.64
N LYS A 75 -5.98 3.50 -16.83
CA LYS A 75 -4.96 2.43 -16.96
C LYS A 75 -5.00 1.72 -18.32
N CYS A 76 -6.18 1.64 -18.94
CA CYS A 76 -6.33 1.06 -20.29
C CYS A 76 -5.55 1.81 -21.37
N VAL A 77 -5.27 3.11 -21.18
CA VAL A 77 -4.56 3.93 -22.18
C VAL A 77 -3.13 3.41 -22.40
N SER A 78 -2.48 2.81 -21.39
CA SER A 78 -1.12 2.27 -21.55
C SER A 78 -1.02 1.04 -22.45
N ALA A 79 -2.15 0.38 -22.74
CA ALA A 79 -2.22 -0.79 -23.61
C ALA A 79 -2.92 -0.50 -24.95
N CYS A 80 -3.49 0.70 -25.12
CA CYS A 80 -4.18 1.10 -26.34
C CYS A 80 -3.12 1.44 -27.41
N PRO A 81 -3.07 0.70 -28.54
CA PRO A 81 -2.00 0.82 -29.52
C PRO A 81 -2.25 1.97 -30.52
N MET A 82 -2.70 3.13 -30.06
CA MET A 82 -3.07 4.31 -30.89
C MET A 82 -2.14 4.51 -32.09
#